data_AF-A0A4V6WMA3-F1
#
_entry.id   AF-A0A4V6WMA3-F1
#
_cell.length_a   1.000
_cell.length_b   1.000
_cell.length_c   1.000
_cell.angle_alpha   90.00
_cell.angle_beta   90.00
_cell.angle_gamma   90.00
#
_symmetry.space_group_name_H-M   'P 1'
#
loop_
_entity.id
_entity.type
_entity.pdbx_description
1 polymer ?
#
loop_
_entity_poly.entity_id
_entity_poly.type
_entity_poly.pdbx_seq_one_letter_code
_entity_poly.pdbx_strand_id
1 'polypeptide(L)'
;MAGKSTGEYSSFCFEVNRVSKDLRSLQEFTKTELIHIIDRAIELKQEQQTAQGQEVVDGPVDNATVPVHDALTDVQHTFQVLCDLMTILEKKGVLEDLHIAWIGNGNSMANSWIQAAAVIGFELTLACPRGYEPASEIFAAGRKKAKKPITLVRSPEEAVRLADVINVGAWAEGAQQERLRVFAKYQLNSELLAEAPPDCIVLHSLPAHREEEITEEVLESVQCVAFDQAENTMHVHKAILESLTGK
;
A
#
# COMPACT_ATOMS: atom_id res chain seq x y z
N MET A 1 9.08 -29.59 48.46
CA MET A 1 9.00 -28.16 48.11
C MET A 1 9.60 -28.02 46.72
N ALA A 2 8.79 -28.09 45.65
CA ALA A 2 8.26 -26.95 44.89
C ALA A 2 9.38 -25.97 44.48
N GLY A 3 9.80 -25.79 43.22
CA GLY A 3 9.18 -26.10 41.92
C GLY A 3 8.53 -24.85 41.33
N LYS A 4 9.16 -24.27 40.29
CA LYS A 4 8.65 -23.41 39.18
C LYS A 4 9.87 -22.75 38.50
N SER A 5 10.48 -23.37 37.50
CA SER A 5 10.16 -23.34 36.07
C SER A 5 10.24 -21.94 35.46
N THR A 6 11.41 -21.62 34.90
CA THR A 6 11.66 -20.54 33.95
C THR A 6 10.83 -20.80 32.69
N GLY A 7 9.73 -20.06 32.53
CA GLY A 7 8.83 -20.16 31.39
C GLY A 7 9.50 -19.69 30.09
N GLU A 8 9.42 -20.59 29.11
CA GLU A 8 9.60 -20.46 27.68
C GLU A 8 9.25 -19.07 27.10
N TYR A 9 10.28 -18.33 26.68
CA TYR A 9 10.19 -17.25 25.68
C TYR A 9 11.01 -17.61 24.43
N SER A 10 10.98 -18.88 24.00
CA SER A 10 11.70 -19.31 22.79
C SER A 10 10.83 -19.95 21.70
N SER A 11 9.51 -20.12 21.91
CA SER A 11 8.66 -20.72 20.87
C SER A 11 8.15 -19.74 19.81
N PHE A 12 8.15 -18.42 20.06
CA PHE A 12 7.60 -17.45 19.09
C PHE A 12 8.59 -17.07 17.97
N CYS A 13 9.91 -17.17 18.19
CA CYS A 13 10.92 -16.88 17.17
C CYS A 13 11.08 -17.99 16.11
N PHE A 14 10.56 -19.20 16.35
CA PHE A 14 10.74 -20.33 15.43
C PHE A 14 9.66 -20.44 14.35
N GLU A 15 8.51 -19.77 14.50
CA GLU A 15 7.45 -19.78 13.47
C GLU A 15 7.64 -18.72 12.37
N VAL A 16 8.22 -17.56 12.67
CA VAL A 16 8.47 -16.50 11.68
C VAL A 16 9.41 -16.95 10.55
N ASN A 17 10.38 -17.82 10.86
CA ASN A 17 11.34 -18.37 9.88
C ASN A 17 10.76 -19.44 8.95
N ARG A 18 9.59 -20.02 9.27
CA ARG A 18 8.85 -20.87 8.32
C ARG A 18 7.98 -20.02 7.40
N VAL A 19 7.32 -19.00 7.97
CA VAL A 19 6.49 -18.05 7.21
C VAL A 19 7.29 -17.35 6.11
N SER A 20 8.55 -16.99 6.35
CA SER A 20 9.38 -16.27 5.37
C SER A 20 9.71 -17.03 4.07
N LYS A 21 9.64 -18.37 4.06
CA LYS A 21 9.89 -19.18 2.86
C LYS A 21 8.68 -19.30 1.93
N ASP A 22 7.49 -19.01 2.44
CA ASP A 22 6.22 -19.12 1.71
C ASP A 22 5.65 -17.75 1.30
N LEU A 23 6.40 -16.66 1.52
CA LEU A 23 6.00 -15.31 1.13
C LEU A 23 6.24 -15.08 -0.36
N ARG A 24 5.13 -15.16 -1.10
CA ARG A 24 5.03 -14.98 -2.55
C ARG A 24 5.08 -13.50 -2.95
N SER A 25 5.64 -13.20 -4.12
CA SER A 25 5.50 -11.87 -4.74
C SER A 25 4.07 -11.66 -5.29
N LEU A 26 3.57 -10.41 -5.41
CA LEU A 26 2.20 -10.14 -5.91
C LEU A 26 1.86 -10.88 -7.21
N GLN A 27 2.83 -10.98 -8.12
CA GLN A 27 2.69 -11.65 -9.41
C GLN A 27 2.50 -13.19 -9.33
N GLU A 28 2.74 -13.79 -8.17
CA GLU A 28 2.53 -15.22 -7.91
C GLU A 28 1.15 -15.51 -7.30
N PHE A 29 0.43 -14.48 -6.88
CA PHE A 29 -0.97 -14.60 -6.48
C PHE A 29 -1.87 -14.50 -7.71
N THR A 30 -2.89 -15.35 -7.72
CA THR A 30 -4.04 -15.15 -8.58
C THR A 30 -4.88 -13.98 -8.07
N LYS A 31 -5.61 -13.34 -8.97
CA LYS A 31 -6.58 -12.31 -8.60
C LYS A 31 -7.57 -12.80 -7.53
N THR A 32 -8.06 -14.02 -7.67
CA THR A 32 -9.01 -14.61 -6.71
C THR A 32 -8.41 -14.73 -5.31
N GLU A 33 -7.15 -15.15 -5.19
CA GLU A 33 -6.47 -15.19 -3.89
C GLU A 33 -6.31 -13.80 -3.28
N LEU A 34 -5.93 -12.79 -4.08
CA LEU A 34 -5.79 -11.42 -3.57
C LEU A 34 -7.11 -10.84 -3.08
N ILE A 35 -8.19 -11.02 -3.86
CA ILE A 35 -9.53 -10.57 -3.47
C ILE A 35 -9.98 -11.30 -2.20
N HIS A 36 -9.75 -12.61 -2.09
CA HIS A 36 -10.10 -13.35 -0.87
C HIS A 36 -9.37 -12.84 0.39
N ILE A 37 -8.08 -12.50 0.26
CA ILE A 37 -7.31 -11.91 1.37
C ILE A 37 -7.89 -10.54 1.77
N ILE A 38 -8.24 -9.71 0.78
CA ILE A 38 -8.82 -8.38 1.02
C ILE A 38 -10.20 -8.51 1.68
N ASP A 39 -11.07 -9.37 1.17
CA ASP A 39 -12.40 -9.62 1.74
C ASP A 39 -12.30 -10.07 3.20
N ARG A 40 -11.37 -11.00 3.49
CA ARG A 40 -11.15 -11.46 4.87
C ARG A 40 -10.61 -10.35 5.77
N ALA A 41 -9.75 -9.48 5.27
CA ALA A 41 -9.27 -8.32 6.03
C ALA A 41 -10.42 -7.34 6.37
N ILE A 42 -11.35 -7.13 5.43
CA ILE A 42 -12.56 -6.32 5.66
C ILE A 42 -13.44 -6.95 6.74
N GLU A 43 -13.68 -8.26 6.70
CA GLU A 43 -14.43 -8.98 7.74
C GLU A 43 -13.79 -8.80 9.12
N LEU A 44 -12.47 -9.00 9.23
CA LEU A 44 -11.72 -8.83 10.48
C LEU A 44 -11.82 -7.41 11.04
N LYS A 45 -11.90 -6.39 10.19
CA LYS A 45 -12.13 -5.00 10.60
C LYS A 45 -13.54 -4.80 11.14
N GLN A 46 -14.55 -5.34 10.47
CA GLN A 46 -15.94 -5.28 10.92
C GLN A 46 -16.16 -6.00 12.25
N GLU A 47 -15.52 -7.16 12.44
CA GLU A 47 -15.53 -7.91 13.71
C GLU A 47 -14.97 -7.05 14.86
N GLN A 48 -13.82 -6.39 14.64
CA GLN A 48 -13.21 -5.52 15.64
C GLN A 48 -14.09 -4.31 16.00
N GLN A 49 -14.67 -3.65 14.99
CA GLN A 49 -15.56 -2.51 15.20
C GLN A 49 -16.84 -2.91 15.95
N THR A 50 -17.39 -4.10 15.64
CA THR A 50 -18.56 -4.64 16.34
C THR A 50 -18.25 -4.95 17.81
N ALA A 51 -17.09 -5.55 18.08
CA ALA A 51 -16.64 -5.83 19.45
C ALA A 51 -16.47 -4.53 20.27
N GLN A 52 -15.85 -3.50 19.68
CA GLN A 52 -15.70 -2.19 20.33
C GLN A 52 -17.05 -1.47 20.54
N GLY A 53 -18.04 -1.68 19.65
CA GLY A 53 -19.40 -1.15 19.82
C GLY A 53 -20.23 -1.85 20.90
N GLN A 54 -19.81 -3.04 21.37
CA GLN A 54 -20.49 -3.83 22.40
C GLN A 54 -19.86 -3.70 23.80
N GLU A 55 -18.64 -3.16 23.93
CA GLU A 55 -17.99 -2.86 25.20
C GLU A 55 -17.66 -1.36 25.33
N VAL A 56 -18.48 -0.62 26.08
CA VAL A 56 -18.02 0.60 26.77
C VAL A 56 -17.55 0.19 28.16
N VAL A 57 -16.31 -0.31 28.26
CA VAL A 57 -15.55 -0.35 29.51
C VAL A 57 -14.09 -0.05 29.17
N ASP A 58 -13.58 1.06 29.71
CA ASP A 58 -12.17 1.46 29.64
C ASP A 58 -11.26 0.31 30.10
N GLY A 59 -10.54 -0.28 29.16
CA GLY A 59 -9.44 -1.21 29.38
C GLY A 59 -8.26 -0.83 28.48
N PRO A 60 -7.01 -0.96 28.96
CA PRO A 60 -5.84 -0.50 28.22
C PRO A 60 -5.72 -1.26 26.89
N VAL A 61 -5.65 -0.50 25.80
CA VAL A 61 -5.38 -0.99 24.45
C VAL A 61 -3.94 -1.51 24.42
N ASP A 62 -3.77 -2.82 24.27
CA ASP A 62 -2.45 -3.43 24.10
C ASP A 62 -1.97 -3.15 22.67
N ASN A 63 -1.11 -2.14 22.53
CA ASN A 63 -0.47 -1.79 21.27
C ASN A 63 0.58 -2.85 20.90
N ALA A 64 0.14 -3.98 20.37
CA ALA A 64 1.01 -4.96 19.73
C ALA A 64 1.48 -4.43 18.37
N THR A 65 2.42 -3.48 18.39
CA THR A 65 3.25 -3.15 17.22
C THR A 65 4.16 -4.34 16.96
N VAL A 66 3.90 -5.11 15.90
CA VAL A 66 4.89 -6.04 15.34
C VAL A 66 5.61 -5.29 14.23
N PRO A 67 6.85 -4.80 14.44
CA PRO A 67 7.62 -4.19 13.37
C PRO A 67 8.21 -5.31 12.53
N VAL A 68 7.63 -5.56 11.36
CA VAL A 68 8.24 -6.43 10.34
C VAL A 68 9.26 -5.59 9.56
N HIS A 69 10.43 -5.35 10.15
CA HIS A 69 11.53 -4.65 9.50
C HIS A 69 12.59 -5.61 8.94
N ASP A 70 12.93 -5.37 7.67
CA ASP A 70 14.28 -5.44 7.07
C ASP A 70 14.85 -6.74 6.46
N ALA A 71 14.04 -7.74 6.09
CA ALA A 71 14.55 -8.88 5.30
C ALA A 71 13.81 -9.17 3.98
N LEU A 72 12.78 -8.39 3.62
CA LEU A 72 11.79 -8.80 2.62
C LEU A 72 11.24 -7.61 1.81
N THR A 73 12.08 -6.73 1.27
CA THR A 73 11.65 -5.51 0.57
C THR A 73 10.57 -5.75 -0.49
N ASP A 74 10.65 -6.82 -1.28
CA ASP A 74 9.63 -7.17 -2.29
C ASP A 74 8.29 -7.63 -1.67
N VAL A 75 8.32 -8.24 -0.48
CA VAL A 75 7.11 -8.70 0.23
C VAL A 75 6.50 -7.57 1.05
N GLN A 76 7.32 -6.68 1.62
CA GLN A 76 6.83 -5.50 2.37
C GLN A 76 5.95 -4.61 1.50
N HIS A 77 6.35 -4.35 0.26
CA HIS A 77 5.52 -3.58 -0.67
C HIS A 77 4.32 -4.37 -1.19
N THR A 78 4.40 -5.70 -1.24
CA THR A 78 3.23 -6.56 -1.52
C THR A 78 2.14 -6.36 -0.46
N PHE A 79 2.51 -6.38 0.82
CA PHE A 79 1.55 -6.12 1.91
C PHE A 79 1.00 -4.71 1.88
N GLN A 80 1.87 -3.72 1.64
CA GLN A 80 1.42 -2.34 1.53
C GLN A 80 0.38 -2.20 0.41
N VAL A 81 0.64 -2.73 -0.79
CA VAL A 81 -0.33 -2.66 -1.90
C VAL A 81 -1.65 -3.37 -1.54
N LEU A 82 -1.64 -4.44 -0.75
CA LEU A 82 -2.90 -5.06 -0.30
C LEU A 82 -3.70 -4.16 0.65
N CYS A 83 -3.02 -3.42 1.53
CA CYS A 83 -3.66 -2.38 2.35
C CYS A 83 -4.24 -1.27 1.48
N ASP A 84 -3.51 -0.87 0.45
CA ASP A 84 -3.94 0.16 -0.49
C ASP A 84 -5.19 -0.30 -1.25
N LEU A 85 -5.19 -1.53 -1.78
CA LEU A 85 -6.32 -2.11 -2.49
C LEU A 85 -7.53 -2.31 -1.58
N MET A 86 -7.35 -2.77 -0.34
CA MET A 86 -8.44 -2.82 0.64
C MET A 86 -9.06 -1.44 0.84
N THR A 87 -8.22 -0.42 1.02
CA THR A 87 -8.67 0.97 1.23
C THR A 87 -9.41 1.51 0.01
N ILE A 88 -8.92 1.26 -1.19
CA ILE A 88 -9.61 1.65 -2.43
C ILE A 88 -10.96 0.95 -2.52
N LEU A 89 -11.04 -0.34 -2.21
CA LEU A 89 -12.28 -1.08 -2.25
C LEU A 89 -13.30 -0.54 -1.22
N GLU A 90 -12.86 -0.16 -0.02
CA GLU A 90 -13.73 0.47 0.99
C GLU A 90 -14.26 1.84 0.53
N LYS A 91 -13.44 2.65 -0.15
CA LYS A 91 -13.78 4.03 -0.52
C LYS A 91 -14.52 4.14 -1.86
N LYS A 92 -14.21 3.27 -2.82
CA LYS A 92 -14.75 3.30 -4.19
C LYS A 92 -15.73 2.15 -4.47
N GLY A 93 -15.75 1.10 -3.65
CA GLY A 93 -16.63 -0.07 -3.81
C GLY A 93 -16.22 -1.04 -4.91
N VAL A 94 -15.14 -0.73 -5.64
CA VAL A 94 -14.68 -1.47 -6.81
C VAL A 94 -13.17 -1.24 -6.98
N LEU A 95 -12.48 -2.24 -7.53
CA LEU A 95 -11.06 -2.13 -7.92
C LEU A 95 -10.87 -2.16 -9.44
N GLU A 96 -11.67 -2.97 -10.13
CA GLU A 96 -11.63 -3.05 -11.58
C GLU A 96 -12.20 -1.77 -12.19
N ASP A 97 -11.69 -1.35 -13.34
CA ASP A 97 -12.20 -0.15 -14.06
C ASP A 97 -11.83 1.20 -13.45
N LEU A 98 -11.18 1.22 -12.28
CA LEU A 98 -10.53 2.42 -11.79
C LEU A 98 -9.29 2.77 -12.61
N HIS A 99 -9.00 4.06 -12.70
CA HIS A 99 -7.74 4.62 -13.16
C HIS A 99 -6.92 5.05 -11.95
N ILE A 100 -5.75 4.44 -11.77
CA ILE A 100 -4.84 4.73 -10.68
C ILE A 100 -3.64 5.51 -11.23
N ALA A 101 -3.29 6.61 -10.58
CA ALA A 101 -2.09 7.38 -10.86
C ALA A 101 -1.02 7.10 -9.81
N TRP A 102 0.19 6.77 -10.24
CA TRP A 102 1.38 6.74 -9.39
C TRP A 102 2.23 7.98 -9.67
N ILE A 103 2.52 8.80 -8.67
CA ILE A 103 3.30 10.03 -8.84
C ILE A 103 4.64 9.91 -8.09
N GLY A 104 5.73 10.22 -8.79
CA GLY A 104 7.06 10.33 -8.18
C GLY A 104 7.99 9.17 -8.54
N ASN A 105 8.64 8.60 -7.52
CA ASN A 105 9.79 7.72 -7.74
C ASN A 105 9.38 6.33 -8.23
N GLY A 106 9.97 5.84 -9.32
CA GLY A 106 9.80 4.47 -9.83
C GLY A 106 10.51 3.42 -8.99
N ASN A 107 10.27 3.43 -7.67
CA ASN A 107 10.90 2.52 -6.72
C ASN A 107 10.20 1.14 -6.68
N SER A 108 10.58 0.31 -5.71
CA SER A 108 9.97 -0.99 -5.42
C SER A 108 8.46 -0.92 -5.17
N MET A 109 7.95 0.18 -4.62
CA MET A 109 6.51 0.38 -4.45
C MET A 109 5.81 0.61 -5.79
N ALA A 110 6.38 1.45 -6.67
CA ALA A 110 5.89 1.62 -8.04
C ALA A 110 5.87 0.28 -8.82
N ASN A 111 6.91 -0.53 -8.65
CA ASN A 111 7.00 -1.87 -9.22
C ASN A 111 5.88 -2.80 -8.70
N SER A 112 5.54 -2.70 -7.42
CA SER A 112 4.46 -3.48 -6.80
C SER A 112 3.09 -3.05 -7.32
N TRP A 113 2.88 -1.76 -7.53
CA TRP A 113 1.68 -1.23 -8.21
C TRP A 113 1.52 -1.74 -9.65
N ILE A 114 2.61 -1.83 -10.41
CA ILE A 114 2.61 -2.42 -11.76
C ILE A 114 2.17 -3.89 -11.71
N GLN A 115 2.64 -4.66 -10.73
CA GLN A 115 2.24 -6.05 -10.57
C GLN A 115 0.75 -6.16 -10.18
N ALA A 116 0.27 -5.33 -9.25
CA ALA A 116 -1.13 -5.30 -8.87
C ALA A 116 -2.05 -4.91 -10.04
N ALA A 117 -1.67 -3.92 -10.85
CA ALA A 117 -2.41 -3.55 -12.06
C ALA A 117 -2.55 -4.73 -13.02
N ALA A 118 -1.46 -5.49 -13.19
CA ALA A 118 -1.44 -6.66 -14.06
C ALA A 118 -2.32 -7.81 -13.55
N VAL A 119 -2.42 -8.01 -12.24
CA VAL A 119 -3.21 -9.10 -11.63
C VAL A 119 -4.69 -8.72 -11.47
N ILE A 120 -4.98 -7.54 -10.91
CA ILE A 120 -6.34 -7.10 -10.58
C ILE A 120 -7.10 -6.62 -11.83
N GLY A 121 -6.42 -5.84 -12.68
CA GLY A 121 -6.98 -5.33 -13.94
C GLY A 121 -7.56 -3.91 -13.88
N PHE A 122 -6.99 -3.02 -13.09
CA PHE A 122 -7.21 -1.56 -13.19
C PHE A 122 -6.25 -0.91 -14.19
N GLU A 123 -6.56 0.30 -14.64
CA GLU A 123 -5.64 1.11 -15.43
C GLU A 123 -4.62 1.79 -14.50
N LEU A 124 -3.34 1.79 -14.89
CA LEU A 124 -2.26 2.41 -14.10
C LEU A 124 -1.47 3.39 -14.95
N THR A 125 -1.42 4.65 -14.55
CA THR A 125 -0.54 5.66 -15.15
C THR A 125 0.51 6.10 -14.15
N LEU A 126 1.79 5.87 -14.47
CA LEU A 126 2.92 6.30 -13.66
C LEU A 126 3.48 7.61 -14.22
N ALA A 127 3.60 8.65 -13.39
CA ALA A 127 4.37 9.84 -13.68
C ALA A 127 5.69 9.80 -12.92
N CYS A 128 6.76 9.42 -13.63
CA CYS A 128 8.10 9.34 -13.04
C CYS A 128 9.08 10.28 -13.78
N PRO A 129 9.94 11.02 -13.05
CA PRO A 129 11.00 11.80 -13.68
C PRO A 129 11.94 10.92 -14.51
N ARG A 130 12.62 11.55 -15.49
CA ARG A 130 13.60 10.85 -16.33
C ARG A 130 14.77 10.34 -15.49
N GLY A 131 15.11 9.06 -15.63
CA GLY A 131 16.15 8.41 -14.83
C GLY A 131 15.66 7.85 -13.49
N TYR A 132 14.36 7.98 -13.19
CA TYR A 132 13.71 7.45 -11.99
C TYR A 132 12.51 6.57 -12.35
N GLU A 133 12.59 5.90 -13.51
CA GLU A 133 11.56 4.97 -13.98
C GLU A 133 11.50 3.70 -13.12
N PRO A 134 10.33 3.02 -13.10
CA PRO A 134 10.24 1.66 -12.58
C PRO A 134 11.21 0.72 -13.32
N ALA A 135 11.53 -0.40 -12.68
CA ALA A 135 12.42 -1.40 -13.24
C ALA A 135 11.90 -1.87 -14.60
N SER A 136 12.74 -1.78 -15.64
CA SER A 136 12.34 -1.94 -17.04
C SER A 136 11.68 -3.29 -17.34
N GLU A 137 12.20 -4.32 -16.71
CA GLU A 137 11.77 -5.71 -16.77
C GLU A 137 10.41 -5.91 -16.10
N ILE A 138 10.18 -5.27 -14.94
CA ILE A 138 8.90 -5.31 -14.23
C ILE A 138 7.85 -4.55 -15.03
N PHE A 139 8.17 -3.37 -15.53
CA PHE A 139 7.28 -2.57 -16.37
C PHE A 139 6.88 -3.33 -17.65
N ALA A 140 7.85 -3.92 -18.36
CA ALA A 140 7.59 -4.71 -19.56
C ALA A 140 6.74 -5.97 -19.26
N ALA A 141 7.04 -6.68 -18.19
CA ALA A 141 6.29 -7.87 -17.77
C ALA A 141 4.85 -7.51 -17.36
N GLY A 142 4.67 -6.44 -16.60
CA GLY A 142 3.36 -5.93 -16.18
C GLY A 142 2.51 -5.58 -17.39
N ARG A 143 3.03 -4.76 -18.31
CA ARG A 143 2.32 -4.38 -19.55
C ARG A 143 1.92 -5.57 -20.41
N LYS A 144 2.76 -6.60 -20.47
CA LYS A 144 2.47 -7.83 -21.24
C LYS A 144 1.33 -8.64 -20.62
N LYS A 145 1.23 -8.67 -19.28
CA LYS A 145 0.23 -9.46 -18.55
C LYS A 145 -1.09 -8.71 -18.34
N ALA A 146 -1.04 -7.38 -18.24
CA ALA A 146 -2.18 -6.56 -17.85
C ALA A 146 -3.32 -6.62 -18.87
N LYS A 147 -4.54 -6.67 -18.36
CA LYS A 147 -5.77 -6.55 -19.18
C LYS A 147 -6.08 -5.11 -19.58
N LYS A 148 -5.55 -4.14 -18.82
CA LYS A 148 -5.74 -2.71 -19.02
C LYS A 148 -4.40 -2.00 -19.16
N PRO A 149 -4.38 -0.77 -19.68
CA PRO A 149 -3.15 -0.03 -19.90
C PRO A 149 -2.35 0.14 -18.61
N ILE A 150 -1.04 -0.09 -18.71
CA ILE A 150 -0.04 0.41 -17.78
C ILE A 150 0.86 1.35 -18.57
N THR A 151 0.82 2.63 -18.23
CA THR A 151 1.42 3.72 -19.01
C THR A 151 2.43 4.49 -18.16
N LEU A 152 3.56 4.86 -18.76
CA LEU A 152 4.54 5.75 -18.13
C LEU A 152 4.53 7.09 -18.86
N VAL A 153 4.21 8.15 -18.13
CA VAL A 153 4.20 9.53 -18.60
C VAL A 153 5.24 10.36 -17.85
N ARG A 154 5.47 11.59 -18.31
CA ARG A 154 6.41 12.52 -17.68
C ARG A 154 5.74 13.69 -16.98
N SER A 155 4.50 14.01 -17.36
CA SER A 155 3.70 15.05 -16.73
C SER A 155 2.87 14.42 -15.63
N PRO A 156 3.00 14.85 -14.35
CA PRO A 156 2.08 14.44 -13.31
C PRO A 156 0.64 14.90 -13.60
N GLU A 157 0.47 16.07 -14.25
CA GLU A 157 -0.83 16.59 -14.67
C GLU A 157 -1.54 15.64 -15.66
N GLU A 158 -0.77 15.02 -16.58
CA GLU A 158 -1.29 13.99 -17.48
C GLU A 158 -1.73 12.73 -16.73
N ALA A 159 -1.00 12.33 -15.67
CA ALA A 159 -1.31 11.14 -14.90
C ALA A 159 -2.57 11.29 -14.03
N VAL A 160 -2.77 12.46 -13.41
CA VAL A 160 -3.88 12.68 -12.46
C VAL A 160 -5.22 12.99 -13.13
N ARG A 161 -5.23 13.46 -14.39
CA ARG A 161 -6.43 13.99 -15.07
C ARG A 161 -7.64 13.06 -15.07
N LEU A 162 -7.41 11.76 -15.14
CA LEU A 162 -8.47 10.74 -15.16
C LEU A 162 -8.42 9.84 -13.92
N ALA A 163 -7.59 10.16 -12.93
CA ALA A 163 -7.32 9.27 -11.82
C ALA A 163 -8.47 9.25 -10.81
N ASP A 164 -9.02 8.06 -10.56
CA ASP A 164 -9.93 7.83 -9.43
C ASP A 164 -9.17 7.75 -8.10
N VAL A 165 -7.88 7.39 -8.18
CA VAL A 165 -6.96 7.21 -7.06
C VAL A 165 -5.58 7.75 -7.45
N ILE A 166 -5.00 8.60 -6.60
CA ILE A 166 -3.61 9.04 -6.72
C ILE A 166 -2.81 8.42 -5.57
N ASN A 167 -1.74 7.71 -5.89
CA ASN A 167 -0.74 7.26 -4.91
C ASN A 167 0.57 8.00 -5.18
N VAL A 168 1.10 8.65 -4.15
CA VAL A 168 2.36 9.39 -4.25
C VAL A 168 3.47 8.65 -3.52
N GLY A 169 4.59 8.46 -4.21
CA GLY A 169 5.76 7.80 -3.66
C GLY A 169 6.68 8.76 -2.94
N ALA A 170 7.07 8.43 -1.71
CA ALA A 170 8.05 9.18 -0.95
C ALA A 170 9.35 9.41 -1.76
N TRP A 171 9.88 10.62 -1.65
CA TRP A 171 11.19 10.93 -2.20
C TRP A 171 12.22 10.31 -1.24
N ALA A 172 13.13 9.47 -1.75
CA ALA A 172 13.95 8.63 -0.87
C ALA A 172 14.69 9.48 0.20
N GLU A 173 14.74 8.96 1.42
CA GLU A 173 15.39 9.62 2.55
C GLU A 173 16.85 10.00 2.22
N GLY A 174 17.25 11.21 2.61
CA GLY A 174 18.60 11.72 2.36
C GLY A 174 18.88 12.10 0.89
N ALA A 175 17.84 12.33 0.08
CA ALA A 175 17.98 12.80 -1.29
C ALA A 175 18.88 14.05 -1.38
N GLN A 176 19.91 13.97 -2.22
CA GLN A 176 20.76 15.12 -2.53
C GLN A 176 19.93 16.25 -3.15
N GLN A 177 20.31 17.53 -2.92
CA GLN A 177 19.55 18.71 -3.40
C GLN A 177 19.15 18.66 -4.88
N GLU A 178 19.99 18.06 -5.73
CA GLU A 178 19.69 17.93 -7.17
C GLU A 178 18.50 17.00 -7.43
N ARG A 179 18.35 15.94 -6.63
CA ARG A 179 17.20 15.04 -6.69
C ARG A 179 15.93 15.75 -6.28
N LEU A 180 15.95 16.51 -5.17
CA LEU A 180 14.79 17.28 -4.73
C LEU A 180 14.28 18.24 -5.82
N ARG A 181 15.18 18.86 -6.58
CA ARG A 181 14.80 19.73 -7.73
C ARG A 181 14.09 18.98 -8.85
N VAL A 182 14.53 17.76 -9.15
CA VAL A 182 13.89 16.92 -10.16
C VAL A 182 12.48 16.52 -9.71
N PHE A 183 12.34 16.16 -8.45
CA PHE A 183 11.08 15.69 -7.87
C PHE A 183 10.10 16.81 -7.50
N ALA A 184 10.55 18.05 -7.32
CA ALA A 184 9.68 19.19 -6.99
C ALA A 184 8.47 19.36 -7.92
N LYS A 185 8.62 19.01 -9.21
CA LYS A 185 7.51 19.04 -10.17
C LYS A 185 6.47 17.94 -9.98
N TYR A 186 6.79 16.92 -9.20
CA TYR A 186 5.96 15.75 -8.90
C TYR A 186 5.39 15.81 -7.47
N GLN A 187 5.50 16.94 -6.77
CA GLN A 187 4.84 17.12 -5.48
C GLN A 187 3.34 17.09 -5.69
N LEU A 188 2.66 16.29 -4.88
CA LEU A 188 1.21 16.32 -4.79
C LEU A 188 0.78 17.49 -3.91
N ASN A 189 0.32 18.55 -4.56
CA ASN A 189 -0.24 19.74 -3.95
C ASN A 189 -1.68 19.97 -4.43
N SER A 190 -2.37 20.95 -3.84
CA SER A 190 -3.77 21.26 -4.15
C SER A 190 -4.00 21.65 -5.60
N GLU A 191 -3.03 22.30 -6.26
CA GLU A 191 -3.12 22.65 -7.68
C GLU A 191 -3.13 21.39 -8.55
N LEU A 192 -2.21 20.45 -8.30
CA LEU A 192 -2.16 19.18 -9.03
C LEU A 192 -3.38 18.29 -8.71
N LEU A 193 -3.82 18.24 -7.45
CA LEU A 193 -5.00 17.47 -7.05
C LEU A 193 -6.28 18.00 -7.72
N ALA A 194 -6.39 19.32 -7.92
CA ALA A 194 -7.54 19.95 -8.58
C ALA A 194 -7.67 19.58 -10.08
N GLU A 195 -6.61 19.07 -10.71
CA GLU A 195 -6.66 18.54 -12.08
C GLU A 195 -7.28 17.13 -12.15
N ALA A 196 -7.43 16.45 -11.01
CA ALA A 196 -8.07 15.15 -10.91
C ALA A 196 -9.60 15.26 -10.78
N PRO A 197 -10.35 14.17 -11.05
CA PRO A 197 -11.78 14.08 -10.71
C PRO A 197 -12.08 14.51 -9.27
N PRO A 198 -13.18 15.24 -9.01
CA PRO A 198 -13.50 15.76 -7.67
C PRO A 198 -13.67 14.70 -6.57
N ASP A 199 -14.00 13.46 -6.94
CA ASP A 199 -14.14 12.34 -6.01
C ASP A 199 -12.86 11.50 -5.89
N CYS A 200 -11.75 11.91 -6.53
CA CYS A 200 -10.46 11.24 -6.44
C CYS A 200 -9.99 11.14 -4.99
N ILE A 201 -9.49 9.97 -4.61
CA ILE A 201 -8.84 9.76 -3.31
C ILE A 201 -7.32 9.76 -3.43
N VAL A 202 -6.63 10.15 -2.36
CA VAL A 202 -5.17 10.20 -2.27
C VAL A 202 -4.68 9.16 -1.26
N LEU A 203 -3.71 8.35 -1.69
CA LEU A 203 -3.00 7.35 -0.88
C LEU A 203 -1.55 7.78 -0.66
N HIS A 204 -1.01 7.39 0.50
CA HIS A 204 0.39 7.58 0.85
C HIS A 204 0.79 6.51 1.88
N SER A 205 1.82 5.70 1.61
CA SER A 205 2.19 4.55 2.47
C SER A 205 2.74 4.91 3.85
N LEU A 206 3.07 6.19 4.06
CA LEU A 206 3.69 6.77 5.28
C LEU A 206 5.06 6.12 5.62
N PRO A 207 5.92 6.79 6.40
CA PRO A 207 5.84 8.20 6.81
C PRO A 207 5.91 9.15 5.60
N ALA A 208 5.19 10.27 5.68
CA ALA A 208 5.23 11.33 4.67
C ALA A 208 6.16 12.47 5.11
N HIS A 209 6.95 12.98 4.18
CA HIS A 209 7.71 14.22 4.31
C HIS A 209 6.83 15.36 3.79
N ARG A 210 6.19 16.06 4.73
CA ARG A 210 5.36 17.23 4.42
C ARG A 210 6.19 18.28 3.69
N GLU A 211 5.57 18.91 2.69
CA GLU A 211 6.17 19.91 1.80
C GLU A 211 7.28 19.37 0.88
N GLU A 212 7.49 18.05 0.85
CA GLU A 212 8.30 17.36 -0.14
C GLU A 212 7.38 16.63 -1.14
N GLU A 213 7.17 15.32 -1.02
CA GLU A 213 6.30 14.60 -1.96
C GLU A 213 4.83 15.00 -1.89
N ILE A 214 4.38 15.49 -0.74
CA ILE A 214 2.99 15.86 -0.50
C ILE A 214 2.92 17.09 0.41
N THR A 215 2.07 18.04 0.07
CA THR A 215 1.80 19.20 0.94
C THR A 215 0.99 18.79 2.15
N GLU A 216 1.16 19.49 3.27
CA GLU A 216 0.35 19.31 4.48
C GLU A 216 -1.15 19.48 4.17
N GLU A 217 -1.52 20.45 3.35
CA GLU A 217 -2.91 20.69 2.95
C GLU A 217 -3.56 19.45 2.31
N VAL A 218 -2.87 18.79 1.38
CA VAL A 218 -3.38 17.57 0.75
C VAL A 218 -3.41 16.41 1.73
N LEU A 219 -2.35 16.22 2.53
CA LEU A 219 -2.26 15.12 3.49
C LEU A 219 -3.37 15.17 4.55
N GLU A 220 -3.77 16.37 4.98
CA GLU A 220 -4.84 16.60 5.96
C GLU A 220 -6.22 16.79 5.29
N SER A 221 -6.31 16.69 3.96
CA SER A 221 -7.57 16.87 3.22
C SER A 221 -8.51 15.68 3.37
N VAL A 222 -9.80 15.90 3.13
CA VAL A 222 -10.82 14.84 3.12
C VAL A 222 -10.63 13.80 2.00
N GLN A 223 -9.87 14.15 0.96
CA GLN A 223 -9.56 13.24 -0.14
C GLN A 223 -8.39 12.32 0.21
N CYS A 224 -7.54 12.68 1.17
CA CYS A 224 -6.45 11.83 1.61
C CYS A 224 -6.92 10.80 2.62
N VAL A 225 -6.71 9.53 2.28
CA VAL A 225 -7.14 8.37 3.08
C VAL A 225 -5.92 7.57 3.58
N ALA A 226 -4.76 8.22 3.69
CA ALA A 226 -3.51 7.61 4.15
C ALA A 226 -3.60 7.06 5.59
N PHE A 227 -4.43 7.67 6.44
CA PHE A 227 -4.67 7.18 7.81
C PHE A 227 -5.58 5.94 7.83
N ASP A 228 -6.60 5.88 6.96
CA ASP A 228 -7.42 4.68 6.78
C ASP A 228 -6.57 3.52 6.24
N GLN A 229 -5.69 3.83 5.29
CA GLN A 229 -4.68 2.91 4.76
C GLN A 229 -3.75 2.37 5.86
N ALA A 230 -3.30 3.24 6.76
CA ALA A 230 -2.47 2.83 7.90
C ALA A 230 -3.24 1.91 8.88
N GLU A 231 -4.49 2.24 9.21
CA GLU A 231 -5.37 1.40 10.04
C GLU A 231 -5.55 -0.01 9.43
N ASN A 232 -5.75 -0.08 8.11
CA ASN A 232 -5.96 -1.32 7.37
C ASN A 232 -4.77 -2.29 7.44
N THR A 233 -3.56 -1.80 7.73
CA THR A 233 -2.34 -2.62 7.85
C THR A 233 -2.51 -3.80 8.81
N MET A 234 -3.09 -3.56 9.98
CA MET A 234 -3.27 -4.63 10.97
C MET A 234 -4.22 -5.72 10.45
N HIS A 235 -5.30 -5.33 9.78
CA HIS A 235 -6.33 -6.25 9.30
C HIS A 235 -5.81 -7.11 8.15
N VAL A 236 -5.08 -6.49 7.21
CA VAL A 236 -4.43 -7.20 6.10
C VAL A 236 -3.39 -8.20 6.62
N HIS A 237 -2.55 -7.81 7.58
CA HIS A 237 -1.59 -8.74 8.18
C HIS A 237 -2.26 -9.95 8.84
N LYS A 238 -3.37 -9.75 9.56
CA LYS A 238 -4.15 -10.85 10.15
C LYS A 238 -4.69 -11.80 9.08
N ALA A 239 -5.32 -11.26 8.02
CA ALA A 239 -5.86 -12.07 6.93
C ALA A 239 -4.79 -12.90 6.21
N ILE A 240 -3.60 -12.33 6.01
CA ILE A 240 -2.47 -13.05 5.39
C ILE A 240 -1.98 -14.18 6.29
N LEU A 241 -1.86 -13.92 7.60
CA LEU A 241 -1.46 -14.96 8.56
C LEU A 241 -2.48 -16.10 8.61
N GLU A 242 -3.79 -15.82 8.57
CA GLU A 242 -4.84 -16.84 8.46
C GLU A 242 -4.68 -17.66 7.17
N SER A 243 -4.51 -16.99 6.03
CA SER A 243 -4.32 -17.64 4.73
C SER A 243 -3.08 -18.56 4.70
N LEU A 244 -1.98 -18.18 5.35
CA LEU A 244 -0.76 -18.99 5.41
C LEU A 244 -0.85 -20.14 6.43
N THR A 245 -1.62 -19.96 7.50
CA THR A 245 -1.78 -20.98 8.56
C THR A 245 -2.94 -21.95 8.31
N GLY A 246 -3.75 -21.71 7.26
CA GLY A 246 -4.87 -22.56 6.87
C GLY A 246 -6.00 -22.58 7.91
N LYS A 247 -6.15 -21.48 8.65
CA LYS A 247 -7.21 -21.29 9.65
C LYS A 247 -8.29 -20.37 9.10
#